data_AF-A0A7Y6PI68-F1
#
_entry.id   AF-A0A7Y6PI68-F1
#
_cell.length_a   1.000
_cell.length_b   1.000
_cell.length_c   1.000
_cell.angle_alpha   90.00
_cell.angle_beta   90.00
_cell.angle_gamma   90.00
#
_symmetry.space_group_name_H-M   'P 1'
#
loop_
_entity.id
_entity.type
_entity.pdbx_description
1 polymer ?
#
loop_
_entity_poly.entity_id
_entity_poly.type
_entity_poly.pdbx_seq_one_letter_code
_entity_poly.pdbx_strand_id
1 'polypeptide(L)'
;ALYAYHLKDEPEVNDLPGLGELVKKIKTIDSHHPCYINLYPNWAWGKELYSENVKSFIEQVPVPFISFDNYPIVSINGAPSIVRPDWYRNLEEISAAAKENNKPFWAFALALSHKLDETHFYKIPTLPELRLQVFSDLAYGAQAIQYFTYRGLQHDDPTE
;
A
#
# COMPACT_ATOMS: atom_id res chain seq x y z
N ALA A 1 -22.67 6.60 1.94
CA ALA A 1 -22.50 6.02 0.58
C ALA A 1 -21.32 5.06 0.62
N LEU A 2 -21.38 3.96 -0.13
CA LEU A 2 -20.29 2.97 -0.27
C LEU A 2 -19.58 3.24 -1.60
N TYR A 3 -18.25 3.19 -1.63
CA TYR A 3 -17.49 3.23 -2.88
C TYR A 3 -17.00 1.83 -3.27
N ALA A 4 -16.30 1.13 -2.38
CA ALA A 4 -15.70 -0.18 -2.65
C ALA A 4 -15.72 -1.10 -1.42
N TYR A 5 -15.66 -2.41 -1.65
CA TYR A 5 -15.46 -3.43 -0.62
C TYR A 5 -13.97 -3.72 -0.44
N HIS A 6 -13.44 -3.44 0.75
CA HIS A 6 -12.10 -3.90 1.12
C HIS A 6 -12.15 -5.39 1.47
N LEU A 7 -11.39 -6.23 0.76
CA LEU A 7 -11.44 -7.68 0.99
C LEU A 7 -10.31 -8.20 1.86
N LYS A 8 -9.10 -7.66 1.68
CA LYS A 8 -7.93 -8.08 2.44
C LYS A 8 -6.84 -7.01 2.38
N ASP A 9 -6.22 -6.80 3.52
CA ASP A 9 -4.94 -6.10 3.63
C ASP A 9 -3.82 -7.12 3.51
N GLU A 10 -2.83 -6.79 2.70
CA GLU A 10 -1.58 -7.50 2.53
C GLU A 10 -1.73 -9.03 2.32
N PRO A 11 -2.22 -9.49 1.14
CA PRO A 11 -2.41 -10.91 0.88
C PRO A 11 -1.09 -11.65 0.59
N GLU A 12 -1.06 -12.94 0.94
CA GLU A 12 -0.02 -13.85 0.46
C GLU A 12 -0.33 -14.33 -0.97
N VAL A 13 0.69 -14.78 -1.71
CA VAL A 13 0.51 -15.27 -3.08
C VAL A 13 -0.49 -16.45 -3.14
N ASN A 14 -0.51 -17.29 -2.11
CA ASN A 14 -1.44 -18.42 -2.01
C ASN A 14 -2.89 -18.02 -1.77
N ASP A 15 -3.15 -16.77 -1.35
CA ASP A 15 -4.52 -16.25 -1.18
C ASP A 15 -5.16 -15.82 -2.51
N LEU A 16 -4.33 -15.50 -3.52
CA LEU A 16 -4.76 -14.87 -4.77
C LEU A 16 -5.88 -15.63 -5.51
N PRO A 17 -5.83 -16.97 -5.66
CA PRO A 17 -6.91 -17.70 -6.32
C PRO A 17 -8.26 -17.54 -5.58
N GLY A 18 -8.24 -17.64 -4.25
CA GLY A 18 -9.44 -17.52 -3.41
C GLY A 18 -10.00 -16.10 -3.43
N LEU A 19 -9.14 -15.09 -3.37
CA LEU A 19 -9.52 -13.69 -3.49
C LEU A 19 -10.11 -13.38 -4.88
N GLY A 20 -9.52 -13.93 -5.94
CA GLY A 20 -10.04 -13.78 -7.30
C GLY A 20 -11.46 -14.32 -7.46
N GLU A 21 -11.73 -15.51 -6.92
CA GLU A 21 -13.09 -16.09 -6.91
C GLU A 21 -14.06 -15.28 -6.06
N LEU A 22 -13.63 -14.76 -4.91
CA LEU A 22 -14.45 -13.90 -4.07
C LEU A 22 -14.82 -12.58 -4.78
N VAL A 23 -13.86 -11.91 -5.43
CA VAL A 23 -14.13 -10.70 -6.22
C VAL A 23 -15.13 -10.98 -7.33
N LYS A 24 -14.97 -12.08 -8.07
CA LYS A 24 -15.92 -12.48 -9.13
C LYS A 24 -17.32 -12.70 -8.55
N LYS A 25 -17.44 -13.39 -7.41
CA LYS A 25 -18.71 -13.65 -6.73
C LYS A 25 -19.37 -12.37 -6.22
N ILE A 26 -18.62 -11.45 -5.63
CA ILE A 26 -19.18 -10.17 -5.19
C ILE A 26 -19.67 -9.38 -6.39
N LYS A 27 -18.91 -9.35 -7.50
CA LYS A 27 -19.29 -8.65 -8.73
C LYS A 27 -20.58 -9.18 -9.36
N THR A 28 -20.95 -10.46 -9.17
CA THR A 28 -22.25 -10.97 -9.65
C THR A 28 -23.43 -10.53 -8.79
N ILE A 29 -23.18 -10.14 -7.54
CA ILE A 29 -24.19 -9.67 -6.58
C ILE A 29 -24.30 -8.14 -6.64
N ASP A 30 -23.17 -7.45 -6.70
CA ASP A 30 -23.04 -6.00 -6.76
C ASP A 30 -22.00 -5.62 -7.81
N SER A 31 -22.48 -5.26 -9.01
CA SER A 31 -21.63 -4.80 -10.10
C SER A 31 -21.35 -3.29 -10.06
N HIS A 32 -21.94 -2.54 -9.11
CA HIS A 32 -21.82 -1.09 -9.03
C HIS A 32 -20.63 -0.67 -8.16
N HIS A 33 -20.35 -1.40 -7.08
CA HIS A 33 -19.24 -1.11 -6.17
C HIS A 33 -18.10 -2.11 -6.36
N PRO A 34 -16.89 -1.67 -6.70
CA PRO A 34 -15.76 -2.57 -6.87
C PRO A 34 -15.29 -3.19 -5.55
N CYS A 35 -14.49 -4.25 -5.67
CA CYS A 35 -13.66 -4.74 -4.58
C CYS A 35 -12.25 -4.16 -4.70
N TYR A 36 -11.54 -4.05 -3.59
CA TYR A 36 -10.11 -3.77 -3.57
C TYR A 36 -9.38 -4.55 -2.48
N ILE A 37 -8.09 -4.75 -2.71
CA ILE A 37 -7.15 -5.45 -1.85
C ILE A 37 -5.90 -4.57 -1.79
N ASN A 38 -5.36 -4.35 -0.59
CA ASN A 38 -4.13 -3.58 -0.41
C ASN A 38 -2.93 -4.53 -0.41
N LEU A 39 -1.93 -4.27 -1.24
CA LEU A 39 -0.76 -5.12 -1.39
C LEU A 39 0.36 -4.69 -0.45
N TYR A 40 1.13 -5.68 0.02
CA TYR A 40 2.40 -5.47 0.68
C TYR A 40 3.39 -4.63 -0.16
N PRO A 41 4.38 -3.97 0.47
CA PRO A 41 5.53 -3.41 -0.23
C PRO A 41 6.53 -4.48 -0.69
N ASN A 42 7.45 -4.08 -1.58
CA ASN A 42 8.42 -4.99 -2.18
C ASN A 42 9.31 -5.73 -1.18
N TRP A 43 9.78 -5.08 -0.11
CA TRP A 43 10.59 -5.74 0.91
C TRP A 43 9.85 -6.81 1.72
N ALA A 44 8.53 -6.73 1.81
CA ALA A 44 7.67 -7.65 2.56
C ALA A 44 7.13 -8.79 1.68
N TRP A 45 7.08 -8.61 0.36
CA TRP A 45 6.39 -9.55 -0.54
C TRP A 45 7.24 -10.00 -1.72
N GLY A 46 8.05 -11.03 -1.49
CA GLY A 46 8.88 -11.66 -2.52
C GLY A 46 10.18 -10.93 -2.86
N LYS A 47 10.39 -9.69 -2.40
CA LYS A 47 11.61 -8.89 -2.65
C LYS A 47 11.92 -8.77 -4.14
N GLU A 48 12.85 -9.59 -4.62
CA GLU A 48 13.24 -9.64 -6.03
C GLU A 48 12.14 -10.23 -6.93
N LEU A 49 11.17 -10.95 -6.34
CA LEU A 49 9.99 -11.48 -7.03
C LEU A 49 8.76 -10.57 -6.95
N TYR A 50 8.92 -9.33 -6.47
CA TYR A 50 7.77 -8.45 -6.23
C TYR A 50 7.00 -8.13 -7.51
N SER A 51 7.69 -7.84 -8.61
CA SER A 51 7.06 -7.55 -9.89
C SER A 51 6.26 -8.74 -10.43
N GLU A 52 6.78 -9.96 -10.27
CA GLU A 52 6.11 -11.21 -10.62
C GLU A 52 4.89 -11.45 -9.73
N ASN A 53 4.96 -11.14 -8.44
CA ASN A 53 3.83 -11.26 -7.52
C ASN A 53 2.71 -10.27 -7.87
N VAL A 54 3.05 -9.01 -8.18
CA VAL A 54 2.08 -8.00 -8.63
C VAL A 54 1.43 -8.43 -9.94
N LYS A 55 2.21 -8.95 -10.90
CA LYS A 55 1.67 -9.49 -12.15
C LYS A 55 0.69 -10.64 -11.88
N SER A 56 1.07 -11.58 -11.03
CA SER A 56 0.22 -12.71 -10.62
C SER A 56 -1.08 -12.24 -9.97
N PHE A 57 -1.03 -11.21 -9.12
CA PHE A 57 -2.21 -10.58 -8.55
C PHE A 57 -3.14 -9.99 -9.62
N ILE A 58 -2.60 -9.21 -10.55
CA ILE A 58 -3.40 -8.58 -11.62
C ILE A 58 -4.08 -9.62 -12.52
N GLU A 59 -3.40 -10.72 -12.81
CA GLU A 59 -3.94 -11.81 -13.64
C GLU A 59 -5.06 -12.59 -12.94
N GLN A 60 -4.94 -12.81 -11.63
CA GLN A 60 -5.85 -13.66 -10.87
C GLN A 60 -7.02 -12.91 -10.23
N VAL A 61 -6.82 -11.66 -9.84
CA VAL A 61 -7.76 -10.89 -9.04
C VAL A 61 -8.32 -9.72 -9.87
N PRO A 62 -9.58 -9.79 -10.32
CA PRO A 62 -10.14 -8.82 -11.28
C PRO A 62 -10.61 -7.52 -10.59
N VAL A 63 -9.70 -6.80 -9.93
CA VAL A 63 -9.93 -5.47 -9.34
C VAL A 63 -9.70 -4.36 -10.38
N PRO A 64 -10.39 -3.22 -10.27
CA PRO A 64 -10.26 -2.12 -11.24
C PRO A 64 -9.00 -1.27 -11.06
N PHE A 65 -8.34 -1.33 -9.90
CA PHE A 65 -7.14 -0.58 -9.57
C PHE A 65 -6.24 -1.38 -8.64
N ILE A 66 -4.96 -1.03 -8.61
CA ILE A 66 -3.97 -1.57 -7.67
C ILE A 66 -3.98 -0.69 -6.42
N SER A 67 -3.91 -1.27 -5.21
CA SER A 67 -3.68 -0.53 -3.97
C SER A 67 -2.49 -1.16 -3.27
N PHE A 68 -1.60 -0.35 -2.71
CA PHE A 68 -0.46 -0.82 -1.92
C PHE A 68 -0.03 0.28 -0.94
N ASP A 69 0.69 -0.10 0.11
CA ASP A 69 1.36 0.81 1.02
C ASP A 69 2.85 0.51 1.17
N ASN A 70 3.66 1.56 1.25
CA ASN A 70 5.07 1.46 1.60
C ASN A 70 5.50 2.73 2.30
N TYR A 71 5.57 2.70 3.63
CA TYR A 71 5.92 3.86 4.43
C TYR A 71 7.44 4.11 4.40
N PRO A 72 7.89 5.23 3.82
CA PRO A 72 9.30 5.39 3.48
C PRO A 72 10.17 5.89 4.63
N ILE A 73 9.60 6.59 5.61
CA ILE A 73 10.39 7.35 6.58
C ILE A 73 10.42 6.61 7.91
N VAL A 74 11.52 5.92 8.17
CA VAL A 74 11.63 4.99 9.29
C VAL A 74 12.85 5.29 10.15
N SER A 75 12.68 5.22 11.47
CA SER A 75 13.75 5.19 12.46
C SER A 75 14.12 3.74 12.76
N ILE A 76 15.39 3.40 12.65
CA ILE A 76 15.89 2.03 12.87
C ILE A 76 16.78 2.03 14.11
N ASN A 77 16.48 1.18 15.10
CA ASN A 77 17.22 1.06 16.37
C ASN A 77 17.38 2.41 17.10
N GLY A 78 16.35 3.26 17.06
CA GLY A 78 16.37 4.59 17.70
C GLY A 78 17.24 5.64 16.98
N ALA A 79 17.81 5.32 15.82
CA ALA A 79 18.57 6.26 15.01
C ALA A 79 17.67 7.35 14.39
N PRO A 80 18.23 8.46 13.88
CA PRO A 80 17.48 9.42 13.07
C PRO A 80 16.74 8.74 11.91
N SER A 81 15.56 9.27 11.56
CA SER A 81 14.75 8.72 10.47
C SER A 81 15.49 8.79 9.13
N ILE A 82 15.36 7.74 8.34
CA ILE A 82 15.87 7.66 6.97
C ILE A 82 14.72 7.45 5.99
N VAL A 83 14.94 7.78 4.72
CA VAL A 83 14.10 7.28 3.62
C VAL A 83 14.59 5.87 3.26
N ARG A 84 13.68 4.89 3.26
CA ARG A 84 13.96 3.50 2.88
C ARG A 84 14.56 3.46 1.46
N PRO A 85 15.73 2.83 1.26
CA PRO A 85 16.42 2.84 -0.05
C PRO A 85 15.62 2.22 -1.20
N ASP A 86 14.74 1.28 -0.90
CA ASP A 86 13.94 0.49 -1.84
C ASP A 86 12.55 1.07 -2.12
N TRP A 87 12.19 2.19 -1.48
CA TRP A 87 10.89 2.82 -1.64
C TRP A 87 10.61 3.28 -3.08
N TYR A 88 11.57 3.98 -3.71
CA TYR A 88 11.40 4.42 -5.09
C TYR A 88 11.36 3.26 -6.07
N ARG A 89 12.13 2.18 -5.84
CA ARG A 89 12.01 0.94 -6.61
C ARG A 89 10.59 0.38 -6.53
N ASN A 90 9.98 0.38 -5.35
CA ASN A 90 8.61 -0.09 -5.19
C ASN A 90 7.59 0.74 -5.99
N LEU A 91 7.74 2.07 -5.97
CA LEU A 91 6.92 2.99 -6.77
C LEU A 91 7.10 2.76 -8.28
N GLU A 92 8.33 2.51 -8.73
CA GLU A 92 8.65 2.15 -10.11
C GLU A 92 7.96 0.85 -10.54
N GLU A 93 8.06 -0.20 -9.72
CA GLU A 93 7.45 -1.50 -9.96
C GLU A 93 5.92 -1.41 -10.06
N ILE A 94 5.26 -0.68 -9.15
CA ILE A 94 3.81 -0.48 -9.19
C ILE A 94 3.39 0.40 -10.37
N SER A 95 4.10 1.51 -10.62
CA SER A 95 3.81 2.40 -11.74
C SER A 95 3.94 1.69 -13.08
N ALA A 96 4.96 0.83 -13.25
CA ALA A 96 5.14 0.02 -14.44
C ALA A 96 3.98 -0.98 -14.61
N ALA A 97 3.68 -1.78 -13.58
CA ALA A 97 2.59 -2.77 -13.64
C ALA A 97 1.22 -2.12 -13.91
N ALA A 98 0.95 -0.97 -13.31
CA ALA A 98 -0.25 -0.17 -13.53
C ALA A 98 -0.37 0.29 -15.00
N LYS A 99 0.71 0.84 -15.57
CA LYS A 99 0.76 1.30 -16.96
C LYS A 99 0.61 0.15 -17.95
N GLU A 100 1.34 -0.95 -17.75
CA GLU A 100 1.31 -2.13 -18.62
C GLU A 100 -0.09 -2.76 -18.69
N ASN A 101 -0.83 -2.71 -17.59
CA ASN A 101 -2.18 -3.31 -17.50
C ASN A 101 -3.31 -2.29 -17.67
N ASN A 102 -2.99 -1.02 -18.00
CA ASN A 102 -3.95 0.08 -18.11
C ASN A 102 -4.89 0.19 -16.88
N LYS A 103 -4.31 0.10 -15.68
CA LYS A 103 -5.01 0.24 -14.40
C LYS A 103 -4.47 1.46 -13.65
N PRO A 104 -5.32 2.26 -12.99
CA PRO A 104 -4.82 3.21 -12.01
C PRO A 104 -4.31 2.48 -10.76
N PHE A 105 -3.47 3.15 -9.98
CA PHE A 105 -3.08 2.67 -8.65
C PHE A 105 -3.34 3.71 -7.57
N TRP A 106 -3.53 3.22 -6.36
CA TRP A 106 -3.71 3.97 -5.13
C TRP A 106 -2.48 3.70 -4.25
N ALA A 107 -2.05 4.72 -3.53
CA ALA A 107 -0.92 4.63 -2.61
C ALA A 107 -1.31 5.19 -1.23
N PHE A 108 -0.56 4.80 -0.21
CA PHE A 108 -0.74 5.30 1.13
C PHE A 108 0.37 6.25 1.57
N ALA A 109 -0.03 7.30 2.28
CA ALA A 109 0.86 8.11 3.09
C ALA A 109 0.63 7.80 4.58
N LEU A 110 1.71 7.55 5.32
CA LEU A 110 1.65 7.45 6.76
C LEU A 110 1.43 8.84 7.36
N ALA A 111 0.42 8.99 8.21
CA ALA A 111 0.05 10.24 8.88
C ALA A 111 0.25 10.20 10.40
N LEU A 112 0.45 9.01 11.00
CA LEU A 112 0.64 8.82 12.43
C LEU A 112 1.77 7.85 12.74
N SER A 113 2.30 7.93 13.96
CA SER A 113 3.34 7.03 14.43
C SER A 113 2.81 5.61 14.61
N HIS A 114 3.65 4.63 14.29
CA HIS A 114 3.44 3.23 14.66
C HIS A 114 4.77 2.48 14.74
N LYS A 115 4.76 1.37 15.47
CA LYS A 115 5.88 0.44 15.53
C LYS A 115 5.63 -0.68 14.52
N LEU A 116 6.57 -0.91 13.61
CA LEU A 116 6.51 -2.04 12.68
C LEU A 116 7.00 -3.32 13.36
N ASP A 117 8.17 -3.23 13.99
CA ASP A 117 8.80 -4.31 14.75
C ASP A 117 9.67 -3.74 15.86
N GLU A 118 10.43 -4.60 16.57
CA GLU A 118 11.29 -4.19 17.68
C GLU A 118 12.32 -3.13 17.33
N THR A 119 12.74 -3.08 16.06
CA THR A 119 13.83 -2.23 15.56
C THR A 119 13.33 -1.08 14.70
N HIS A 120 12.19 -1.22 14.03
CA HIS A 120 11.64 -0.23 13.10
C HIS A 120 10.48 0.55 13.72
N PHE A 121 10.67 1.86 13.82
CA PHE A 121 9.69 2.79 14.36
C PHE A 121 9.38 3.89 13.34
N TYR A 122 8.10 4.12 13.10
CA TYR A 122 7.63 5.26 12.33
C TYR A 122 7.21 6.37 13.29
N LYS A 123 7.89 7.52 13.22
CA LYS A 123 7.54 8.72 13.98
C LYS A 123 6.31 9.39 13.35
N ILE A 124 5.67 10.30 14.08
CA ILE A 124 4.69 11.20 13.48
C ILE A 124 5.44 12.01 12.40
N PRO A 125 5.00 11.97 11.13
CA PRO A 125 5.71 12.66 10.06
C PRO A 125 5.62 14.18 10.26
N THR A 126 6.72 14.86 10.03
CA THR A 126 6.73 16.30 9.84
C THR A 126 6.00 16.67 8.55
N LEU A 127 5.60 17.93 8.39
CA LEU A 127 4.93 18.38 7.17
C LEU A 127 5.77 18.17 5.88
N PRO A 128 7.10 18.41 5.87
CA PRO A 128 7.93 18.07 4.71
C PRO A 128 7.97 16.57 4.40
N GLU A 129 8.01 15.72 5.42
CA GLU A 129 8.01 14.26 5.29
C GLU A 129 6.68 13.75 4.73
N LEU A 130 5.55 14.30 5.17
CA LEU A 130 4.25 13.98 4.60
C LEU A 130 4.13 14.43 3.14
N ARG A 131 4.67 15.61 2.81
CA ARG A 131 4.73 16.10 1.42
C ARG A 131 5.59 15.21 0.54
N LEU A 132 6.72 14.72 1.06
CA LEU A 132 7.58 13.78 0.32
C LEU A 132 6.78 12.53 -0.07
N GLN A 133 6.10 11.91 0.88
CA GLN A 133 5.26 10.72 0.62
C GLN A 133 4.22 11.01 -0.48
N VAL A 134 3.35 12.00 -0.24
CA VAL A 134 2.23 12.31 -1.14
C VAL A 134 2.69 12.74 -2.52
N PHE A 135 3.71 13.61 -2.62
CA PHE A 135 4.15 14.12 -3.92
C PHE A 135 4.93 13.09 -4.72
N SER A 136 5.67 12.17 -4.07
CA SER A 136 6.27 11.04 -4.77
C SER A 136 5.18 10.11 -5.32
N ASP A 137 4.18 9.73 -4.52
CA ASP A 137 3.07 8.89 -5.00
C ASP A 137 2.38 9.49 -6.24
N LEU A 138 2.06 10.79 -6.18
CA LEU A 138 1.45 11.52 -7.29
C LEU A 138 2.38 11.61 -8.51
N ALA A 139 3.67 11.85 -8.31
CA ALA A 139 4.65 11.92 -9.40
C ALA A 139 4.79 10.58 -10.16
N TYR A 140 4.62 9.46 -9.46
CA TYR A 140 4.63 8.12 -10.05
C TYR A 140 3.28 7.70 -10.65
N GLY A 141 2.23 8.50 -10.46
CA GLY A 141 0.94 8.37 -11.13
C GLY A 141 -0.21 7.88 -10.26
N ALA A 142 -0.07 7.88 -8.93
CA ALA A 142 -1.16 7.51 -8.03
C ALA A 142 -2.41 8.36 -8.32
N GLN A 143 -3.57 7.73 -8.42
CA GLN A 143 -4.86 8.40 -8.67
C GLN A 143 -5.67 8.62 -7.39
N ALA A 144 -5.26 7.98 -6.29
CA ALA A 144 -5.79 8.24 -4.97
C ALA A 144 -4.69 8.10 -3.92
N ILE A 145 -4.77 8.93 -2.89
CA ILE A 145 -3.91 8.90 -1.72
C ILE A 145 -4.78 8.50 -0.53
N GLN A 146 -4.39 7.43 0.14
CA GLN A 146 -4.99 6.98 1.39
C GLN A 146 -4.08 7.37 2.55
N TYR A 147 -4.65 7.82 3.66
CA TYR A 147 -3.86 8.17 4.85
C TYR A 147 -3.99 7.06 5.88
N PHE A 148 -2.89 6.39 6.20
CA PHE A 148 -2.84 5.46 7.32
C PHE A 148 -2.17 6.13 8.53
N THR A 149 -2.79 6.22 9.69
CA THR A 149 -4.21 6.00 9.98
C THR A 149 -4.80 7.32 10.49
N TYR A 150 -6.13 7.48 10.37
CA TYR A 150 -6.85 8.64 10.88
C TYR A 150 -6.92 8.67 12.42
N ARG A 151 -6.83 7.50 13.07
CA ARG A 151 -6.72 7.34 14.53
C ARG A 151 -5.62 6.35 14.85
N GLY A 152 -4.71 6.74 15.75
CA GLY A 152 -3.49 6.00 16.03
C GLY A 152 -3.74 4.67 16.74
N LEU A 153 -2.78 3.75 16.64
CA LEU A 153 -2.76 2.51 17.42
C LEU A 153 -2.05 2.69 18.78
N GLN A 154 -1.30 3.78 18.93
CA GLN A 154 -0.65 4.19 20.17
C GLN A 154 -1.22 5.57 20.52
N HIS A 155 -2.15 5.60 21.48
CA HIS A 155 -2.98 6.77 21.74
C HIS A 155 -2.58 7.58 22.98
N ASP A 156 -1.62 7.14 23.79
CA ASP A 156 -1.48 7.68 25.16
C ASP A 156 -0.06 8.05 25.60
N ASP A 157 0.79 8.58 24.72
CA ASP A 157 1.81 9.52 25.22
C ASP A 157 2.02 10.67 24.22
N PRO A 158 2.01 11.93 24.69
CA PRO A 158 2.40 13.04 23.85
C PRO A 158 3.83 12.81 23.37
N THR A 159 4.04 13.17 22.11
CA THR A 159 5.38 13.35 21.56
C THR A 159 6.07 14.47 22.34
N GLU A 160 6.83 14.11 23.36
CA GLU A 160 8.02 14.87 23.79
C GLU A 160 9.22 14.50 22.91
#